data_AF-X1BGY5-F1
#
_entry.id   AF-X1BGY5-F1
#
_cell.length_a   1.000
_cell.length_b   1.000
_cell.length_c   1.000
_cell.angle_alpha   90.00
_cell.angle_beta   90.00
_cell.angle_gamma   90.00
#
_symmetry.space_group_name_H-M   'P 1'
#
loop_
_entity.id
_entity.type
_entity.pdbx_description
1 polymer ?
#
loop_
_entity_poly.entity_id
_entity_poly.type
_entity_poly.pdbx_seq_one_letter_code
_entity_poly.pdbx_strand_id
1 'polypeptide(L)'
;DFGTLTPESSTKIPRKIITIAYLVRENIIKPGDIFTAKYKNRNYSTTVTEDGMLKVKEQKYQSPSRAGEAIIRSACDGWLFWKYKDLISGKLRPIAELRAKITKDLRKRWIPKK
;
A
#
# COMPACT_ATOMS: atom_id res chain seq x y z
N ASP A 1 4.14 -39.70 -4.44
CA ASP A 1 2.84 -39.17 -4.89
C ASP A 1 2.78 -37.67 -4.59
N PHE A 2 3.27 -36.84 -5.51
CA PHE A 2 3.21 -35.37 -5.39
C PHE A 2 2.41 -34.87 -6.58
N GLY A 3 1.20 -34.40 -6.30
CA GLY A 3 0.26 -33.93 -7.30
C GLY A 3 0.89 -32.92 -8.25
N THR A 4 0.83 -33.25 -9.52
CA THR A 4 1.19 -32.42 -10.66
C THR A 4 0.46 -31.09 -10.56
N LEU A 5 1.19 -30.01 -10.26
CA LEU A 5 0.68 -28.65 -10.46
C LEU A 5 0.62 -28.43 -11.96
N THR A 6 -0.57 -28.52 -12.52
CA THR A 6 -0.80 -28.28 -13.94
C THR A 6 -0.77 -26.78 -14.26
N PRO A 7 -0.36 -26.38 -15.48
CA PRO A 7 -0.25 -24.97 -15.88
C PRO A 7 -1.59 -24.28 -16.20
N GLU A 8 -2.73 -24.99 -16.23
CA GLU A 8 -4.01 -24.43 -16.69
C GLU A 8 -4.86 -23.65 -15.66
N SER A 9 -4.39 -23.45 -14.42
CA SER A 9 -5.19 -22.76 -13.39
C SER A 9 -4.68 -21.36 -13.03
N SER A 10 -4.73 -20.38 -13.95
CA SER A 10 -4.95 -18.96 -13.56
C SER A 10 -5.35 -18.05 -14.72
N THR A 11 -6.57 -18.18 -15.22
CA THR A 11 -7.25 -17.16 -16.06
C THR A 11 -7.63 -15.89 -15.26
N LYS A 12 -6.91 -15.59 -14.20
CA LYS A 12 -7.03 -14.37 -13.39
C LYS A 12 -5.63 -13.79 -13.27
N ILE A 13 -5.50 -12.49 -13.55
CA ILE A 13 -4.31 -11.70 -13.23
C ILE A 13 -3.88 -12.14 -11.83
N PRO A 14 -2.63 -12.61 -11.60
CA PRO A 14 -2.22 -13.02 -10.27
C PRO A 14 -2.58 -11.85 -9.36
N ARG A 15 -3.40 -12.09 -8.34
CA ARG A 15 -3.81 -11.07 -7.36
C ARG A 15 -2.57 -10.71 -6.55
N LYS A 16 -1.60 -10.06 -7.19
CA LYS A 16 -0.36 -9.61 -6.59
C LYS A 16 -0.80 -8.65 -5.50
N ILE A 17 -0.66 -9.09 -4.26
CA ILE A 17 -1.09 -8.30 -3.11
C ILE A 17 -0.16 -7.10 -3.06
N ILE A 18 -0.69 -5.93 -3.41
CA ILE A 18 0.07 -4.68 -3.34
C ILE A 18 0.12 -4.28 -1.86
N THR A 19 1.26 -4.56 -1.22
CA THR A 19 1.58 -4.18 0.15
C THR A 19 2.45 -2.92 0.19
N ILE A 20 2.65 -2.30 1.36
CA ILE A 20 3.60 -1.18 1.50
C ILE A 20 5.02 -1.64 1.12
N ALA A 21 5.43 -2.84 1.53
CA ALA A 21 6.70 -3.43 1.11
C ALA A 21 6.83 -3.58 -0.40
N TYR A 22 5.75 -3.93 -1.09
CA TYR A 22 5.75 -3.92 -2.56
C TYR A 22 6.02 -2.51 -3.10
N LEU A 23 5.35 -1.48 -2.57
CA LEU A 23 5.55 -0.10 -3.01
C LEU A 23 6.99 0.39 -2.80
N VAL A 24 7.60 0.05 -1.66
CA VAL A 24 9.00 0.38 -1.35
C VAL A 24 9.94 -0.35 -2.32
N ARG A 25 9.73 -1.66 -2.52
CA ARG A 25 10.57 -2.50 -3.38
C ARG A 25 10.56 -2.06 -4.84
N GLU A 26 9.40 -1.61 -5.34
CA GLU A 26 9.28 -1.09 -6.70
C GLU A 26 9.65 0.41 -6.79
N ASN A 27 10.22 1.00 -5.72
CA ASN A 27 10.67 2.39 -5.63
C ASN A 27 9.57 3.44 -5.88
N ILE A 28 8.31 3.08 -5.64
CA ILE A 28 7.15 3.96 -5.82
C ILE A 28 7.03 4.92 -4.64
N ILE A 29 7.38 4.43 -3.46
CA ILE A 29 7.57 5.19 -2.24
C ILE A 29 8.98 4.89 -1.73
N LYS A 30 9.56 5.82 -0.99
CA LYS A 30 10.91 5.67 -0.44
C LYS A 30 10.84 5.40 1.06
N PRO A 31 11.78 4.62 1.60
CA PRO A 31 12.01 4.59 3.04
C PRO A 31 12.24 6.02 3.55
N GLY A 32 11.62 6.37 4.67
CA GLY A 32 11.62 7.73 5.20
C GLY A 32 10.43 8.58 4.74
N ASP A 33 9.65 8.14 3.74
CA ASP A 33 8.43 8.86 3.34
C ASP A 33 7.45 8.96 4.51
N ILE A 34 6.82 10.13 4.62
CA ILE A 34 5.86 10.43 5.68
C ILE A 34 4.46 10.36 5.10
N PHE A 35 3.63 9.47 5.65
CA PHE A 35 2.19 9.50 5.41
C PHE A 35 1.48 10.20 6.56
N THR A 36 0.43 10.93 6.23
CA THR A 36 -0.34 11.74 7.16
C THR A 36 -1.80 11.33 7.13
N ALA A 37 -2.47 11.44 8.26
CA ALA A 37 -3.89 11.18 8.38
C ALA A 37 -4.52 12.23 9.29
N LYS A 38 -5.78 12.60 9.03
CA LYS A 38 -6.55 13.51 9.88
C LYS A 38 -7.71 12.74 10.49
N TYR A 39 -7.80 12.72 11.82
CA TYR A 39 -8.88 12.07 12.55
C TYR A 39 -9.24 12.84 13.81
N LYS A 40 -10.54 13.12 14.01
CA LYS A 40 -11.08 13.90 15.14
C LYS A 40 -10.29 15.21 15.41
N ASN A 41 -10.11 16.02 14.36
CA ASN A 41 -9.33 17.27 14.39
C ASN A 41 -7.85 17.14 14.80
N ARG A 42 -7.31 15.92 14.87
CA ARG A 42 -5.90 15.68 15.11
C ARG A 42 -5.23 15.18 13.83
N ASN A 43 -3.99 15.63 13.62
CA ASN A 43 -3.15 15.15 12.54
C ASN A 43 -2.23 14.08 13.10
N TYR A 44 -2.14 12.96 12.39
CA TYR A 44 -1.26 11.85 12.70
C TYR A 44 -0.31 11.64 11.54
N SER A 45 0.89 11.17 11.84
CA SER A 45 1.90 10.83 10.86
C SER A 45 2.47 9.45 11.11
N THR A 46 2.94 8.83 10.04
CA THR A 46 3.69 7.57 10.06
C THR A 46 4.84 7.67 9.08
N THR A 47 5.94 6.98 9.38
CA THR A 47 7.10 6.92 8.51
C THR A 47 7.20 5.54 7.87
N VAL A 48 7.52 5.50 6.58
CA VAL A 48 7.78 4.25 5.87
C VAL A 48 9.18 3.75 6.25
N THR A 49 9.29 2.49 6.68
CA THR A 49 10.58 1.86 6.97
C THR A 49 11.17 1.18 5.72
N GLU A 50 12.47 0.89 5.75
CA GLU A 50 13.16 0.16 4.67
C GLU A 50 12.56 -1.22 4.40
N ASP A 51 12.13 -1.90 5.47
CA ASP A 51 11.43 -3.20 5.39
C ASP A 51 10.02 -3.12 4.77
N GLY A 52 9.54 -1.91 4.42
CA GLY A 52 8.20 -1.76 3.87
C GLY A 52 7.08 -1.82 4.90
N MET A 53 7.39 -1.46 6.15
CA MET A 53 6.43 -1.32 7.24
C MET A 53 6.14 0.15 7.50
N LEU A 54 5.11 0.42 8.29
CA LEU A 54 4.74 1.74 8.74
C LEU A 54 5.11 1.89 10.21
N LYS A 55 6.00 2.82 10.51
CA LYS A 55 6.38 3.19 11.87
C LYS A 55 5.48 4.32 12.37
N VAL A 56 4.61 4.01 13.32
CA VAL A 56 3.79 4.97 14.04
C VAL A 56 4.34 5.08 15.45
N LYS A 57 4.85 6.25 15.83
CA LYS A 57 5.57 6.45 17.10
C LYS A 57 6.76 5.46 17.19
N GLU A 58 6.73 4.55 18.15
CA GLU A 58 7.79 3.56 18.39
C GLU A 58 7.46 2.16 17.85
N GLN A 59 6.25 1.95 17.31
CA GLN A 59 5.79 0.65 16.84
C GLN A 59 5.77 0.56 15.32
N LYS A 60 6.16 -0.61 14.80
CA LYS A 60 6.13 -0.94 13.37
C LYS A 60 4.91 -1.79 13.03
N TYR A 61 4.25 -1.48 11.93
CA TYR A 61 3.05 -2.16 11.46
C TYR A 61 3.21 -2.62 10.01
N GLN A 62 2.90 -3.89 9.76
CA GLN A 62 3.00 -4.50 8.42
C GLN A 62 1.89 -4.03 7.47
N SER A 63 0.75 -3.56 8.01
CA SER A 63 -0.38 -3.12 7.22
C SER A 63 -0.80 -1.69 7.57
N PRO A 64 -1.24 -0.90 6.58
CA PRO A 64 -1.76 0.44 6.82
C PRO A 64 -2.99 0.45 7.72
N SER A 65 -3.83 -0.58 7.63
CA SER A 65 -5.02 -0.70 8.50
C SER A 65 -4.62 -0.86 9.96
N ARG A 66 -3.64 -1.72 10.28
CA ARG A 66 -3.15 -1.85 11.67
C ARG A 66 -2.50 -0.56 12.18
N ALA A 67 -1.74 0.13 11.34
CA ALA A 67 -1.16 1.42 11.68
C ALA A 67 -2.24 2.47 12.02
N GLY A 68 -3.33 2.50 11.24
CA GLY A 68 -4.46 3.41 11.48
C GLY A 68 -5.27 3.00 12.71
N GLU A 69 -5.54 1.71 12.89
CA GLU A 69 -6.25 1.16 14.04
C GLU A 69 -5.51 1.45 15.36
N ALA A 70 -4.19 1.37 15.36
CA ALA A 70 -3.37 1.74 16.53
C ALA A 70 -3.56 3.22 16.94
N ILE A 71 -3.96 4.08 16.01
CA ILE A 71 -4.22 5.50 16.27
C ILE A 71 -5.67 5.72 16.68
N ILE A 72 -6.61 5.21 15.89
CA ILE A 72 -8.04 5.52 16.07
C ILE A 72 -8.74 4.57 17.05
N ARG A 73 -8.08 3.47 17.44
CA ARG A 73 -8.59 2.40 18.30
C ARG A 73 -9.89 1.78 17.78
N SER A 74 -9.99 1.64 16.47
CA SER A 74 -11.15 1.10 15.76
C SER A 74 -10.71 0.61 14.38
N ALA A 75 -11.49 -0.29 13.78
CA ALA A 75 -11.24 -0.78 12.43
C ALA A 75 -11.30 0.38 11.42
N CYS A 76 -10.28 0.47 10.56
CA CYS A 76 -10.26 1.44 9.47
C CYS A 76 -9.68 0.85 8.19
N ASP A 77 -10.11 1.43 7.06
CA ASP A 77 -9.41 1.25 5.80
C ASP A 77 -8.13 2.10 5.79
N GLY A 78 -7.02 1.47 6.18
CA GLY A 78 -5.71 2.12 6.21
C GLY A 78 -5.28 2.70 4.86
N TRP A 79 -5.74 2.13 3.74
CA TRP A 79 -5.33 2.60 2.41
C TRP A 79 -5.94 3.96 2.06
N LEU A 80 -7.15 4.23 2.57
CA LEU A 80 -7.82 5.52 2.41
C LEU A 80 -7.48 6.48 3.55
N PHE A 81 -7.20 5.93 4.73
CA PHE A 81 -6.87 6.69 5.92
C PHE A 81 -5.54 7.45 5.78
N TRP A 82 -4.50 6.76 5.29
CA TRP A 82 -3.17 7.34 5.12
C TRP A 82 -3.05 8.08 3.80
N LYS A 83 -2.48 9.28 3.85
CA LYS A 83 -2.26 10.15 2.70
C LYS A 83 -0.79 10.48 2.53
N TYR A 84 -0.30 10.38 1.30
CA TYR A 84 1.02 10.88 0.95
C TYR A 84 0.91 12.31 0.42
N LYS A 85 1.97 13.10 0.59
CA LYS A 85 2.09 14.40 -0.05
C LYS A 85 2.57 14.19 -1.48
N ASP A 86 1.70 14.47 -2.44
CA ASP A 86 2.10 14.47 -3.84
C ASP A 86 3.03 15.65 -4.10
N LEU A 87 4.28 15.37 -4.47
CA LEU A 87 5.28 16.41 -4.73
C LEU A 87 4.97 17.23 -5.98
N ILE A 88 4.20 16.68 -6.93
CA ILE A 88 3.85 17.37 -8.17
C ILE A 88 2.69 18.34 -7.92
N SER A 89 1.62 17.86 -7.29
CA SER A 89 0.42 18.68 -7.06
C SER A 89 0.40 19.42 -5.72
N GLY A 90 1.30 19.09 -4.79
CA GLY A 90 1.34 19.60 -3.42
C GLY A 90 0.20 19.11 -2.53
N LYS A 91 -0.74 18.32 -3.06
CA LYS A 91 -1.95 17.87 -2.36
C LYS A 91 -1.72 16.57 -1.60
N LEU A 92 -2.45 16.39 -0.50
CA LEU A 92 -2.51 15.12 0.22
C LEU A 92 -3.46 14.16 -0.50
N ARG A 93 -2.91 13.06 -1.03
CA ARG A 93 -3.67 12.01 -1.71
C ARG A 93 -3.63 10.70 -0.93
N PRO A 94 -4.72 9.93 -0.90
CA PRO A 94 -4.73 8.64 -0.23
C PRO A 94 -3.75 7.66 -0.88
N ILE A 95 -3.08 6.83 -0.07
CA ILE A 95 -2.16 5.79 -0.58
C ILE A 95 -2.89 4.75 -1.45
N ALA A 96 -4.21 4.62 -1.30
CA ALA A 96 -5.06 3.82 -2.17
C ALA A 96 -4.92 4.20 -3.66
N GLU A 97 -4.70 5.48 -3.98
CA GLU A 97 -4.48 5.91 -5.38
C GLU A 97 -3.22 5.29 -5.98
N LEU A 98 -2.14 5.18 -5.20
CA LEU A 98 -0.90 4.52 -5.64
C LEU A 98 -1.17 3.06 -5.99
N ARG A 99 -1.90 2.37 -5.10
CA ARG A 99 -2.30 0.97 -5.30
C ARG A 99 -3.18 0.79 -6.54
N ALA A 100 -4.15 1.68 -6.75
CA ALA A 100 -5.04 1.64 -7.89
C ALA A 100 -4.27 1.85 -9.21
N LYS A 101 -3.36 2.83 -9.24
CA LYS A 101 -2.50 3.12 -10.40
C LYS A 101 -1.68 1.90 -10.80
N ILE A 102 -0.98 1.30 -9.85
CA ILE A 102 -0.17 0.09 -10.09
C ILE A 102 -1.03 -1.08 -10.56
N THR A 103 -2.19 -1.29 -9.94
CA THR A 103 -3.10 -2.37 -10.35
C THR A 103 -3.53 -2.19 -11.81
N LYS A 104 -3.83 -0.95 -12.21
CA LYS A 104 -4.20 -0.60 -13.58
C LYS A 104 -3.02 -0.82 -14.55
N ASP A 105 -1.82 -0.40 -14.18
CA ASP A 105 -0.60 -0.60 -14.97
C ASP A 105 -0.27 -2.09 -15.15
N LEU A 106 -0.34 -2.88 -14.07
CA LEU A 106 -0.16 -4.34 -14.12
C LEU A 106 -1.20 -5.01 -15.02
N ARG A 107 -2.46 -4.60 -14.91
CA ARG A 107 -3.55 -5.12 -15.74
C ARG A 107 -3.35 -4.78 -17.21
N LYS A 108 -2.90 -3.56 -17.54
CA LYS A 108 -2.61 -3.14 -18.91
C LYS A 108 -1.45 -3.94 -19.51
N ARG A 109 -0.39 -4.17 -18.72
CA ARG A 109 0.79 -4.93 -19.14
C ARG A 109 0.50 -6.41 -19.37
N TRP A 110 -0.47 -6.97 -18.66
CA TRP A 110 -0.85 -8.38 -18.78
C TRP A 110 -1.72 -8.69 -20.00
N ILE A 111 -2.27 -7.69 -20.72
CA ILE A 111 -3.08 -7.96 -21.92
C ILE A 111 -2.21 -8.75 -22.91
N PRO A 112 -2.51 -10.03 -23.18
CA PRO A 112 -1.73 -10.81 -24.13
C PRO A 112 -1.85 -10.11 -25.49
N LYS A 113 -0.71 -9.78 -26.11
CA LYS A 113 -0.71 -9.33 -27.50
C LYS A 113 -1.24 -10.50 -28.34
N LYS A 114 -2.30 -10.24 -29.11
CA LYS A 114 -2.78 -11.16 -30.14
C LYS A 114 -1.71 -11.37 -31.21
#